data_AF-A0AB34Q3E8-F1
#
_entry.id   AF-A0AB34Q3E8-F1
#
_cell.length_a   1.000
_cell.length_b   1.000
_cell.length_c   1.000
_cell.angle_alpha   90.00
_cell.angle_beta   90.00
_cell.angle_gamma   90.00
#
_symmetry.space_group_name_H-M   'P 1'
#
loop_
_entity.id
_entity.type
_entity.pdbx_description
1 polymer ?
#
loop_
_entity_poly.entity_id
_entity_poly.type
_entity_poly.pdbx_seq_one_letter_code
_entity_poly.pdbx_strand_id
1 'polypeptide(L)'
;MNTLRAVTVQFAVLLGVALTTSASAQTLVWEDNFNGPAVDGTKWTYDVGNGCQIGLCGWGNGEMQYYTSRTENARIENGRLVIEARREAFGGMPFTSARLKTEGRMHFTYGTLEAERVQNFV
;
A
#
# COMPACT_ATOMS: atom_id res chain seq x y z
N MET A 1 11.88 -85.42 12.41
CA MET A 1 12.42 -84.43 13.35
C MET A 1 12.74 -83.15 12.58
N ASN A 2 12.04 -82.08 12.96
CA ASN A 2 12.28 -80.63 12.78
C ASN A 2 12.38 -80.06 11.35
N THR A 3 11.22 -79.70 10.81
CA THR A 3 11.07 -78.74 9.70
C THR A 3 11.29 -77.31 10.21
N LEU A 4 12.21 -76.58 9.59
CA LEU A 4 12.49 -75.17 9.87
C LEU A 4 11.29 -74.30 9.46
N ARG A 5 10.77 -73.49 10.37
CA ARG A 5 9.77 -72.46 10.08
C ARG A 5 10.48 -71.14 9.76
N ALA A 6 10.31 -70.63 8.55
CA ALA A 6 10.75 -69.29 8.19
C ALA A 6 9.86 -68.25 8.90
N VAL A 7 10.49 -67.34 9.65
CA VAL A 7 9.80 -66.20 10.25
C VAL A 7 10.01 -65.00 9.34
N THR A 8 8.95 -64.56 8.67
CA THR A 8 8.95 -63.34 7.87
C THR A 8 8.68 -62.14 8.79
N VAL A 9 9.60 -61.17 8.81
CA VAL A 9 9.42 -59.88 9.47
C VAL A 9 8.76 -58.94 8.47
N GLN A 10 7.51 -58.54 8.70
CA GLN A 10 6.89 -57.47 7.93
C GLN A 10 7.34 -56.11 8.50
N PHE A 11 8.09 -55.35 7.69
CA PHE A 11 8.31 -53.93 7.95
C PHE A 11 7.08 -53.15 7.51
N ALA A 12 6.32 -52.62 8.47
CA ALA A 12 5.29 -51.64 8.20
C ALA A 12 5.96 -50.31 7.83
N VAL A 13 5.90 -49.93 6.55
CA VAL A 13 6.29 -48.57 6.12
C VAL A 13 5.16 -47.64 6.55
N LEU A 14 5.36 -46.92 7.65
CA LEU A 14 4.51 -45.77 7.97
C LEU A 14 4.81 -44.67 6.94
N LEU A 15 3.94 -44.53 5.96
CA LEU A 15 3.94 -43.39 5.06
C LEU A 15 3.45 -42.17 5.85
N GLY A 16 4.37 -41.39 6.39
CA GLY A 16 4.05 -40.11 7.01
C GLY A 16 3.46 -39.18 5.97
N VAL A 17 2.14 -38.99 5.99
CA VAL A 17 1.48 -37.96 5.19
C VAL A 17 1.86 -36.62 5.81
N ALA A 18 2.84 -35.94 5.21
CA ALA A 18 3.12 -34.54 5.50
C ALA A 18 1.92 -33.74 5.01
N LEU A 19 1.05 -33.31 5.92
CA LEU A 19 0.05 -32.28 5.65
C LEU A 19 0.81 -30.98 5.37
N THR A 20 1.12 -30.71 4.11
CA THR A 20 1.56 -29.37 3.71
C THR A 20 0.36 -28.46 3.88
N THR A 21 0.31 -27.71 4.98
CA THR A 21 -0.61 -26.59 5.08
C THR A 21 -0.18 -25.57 4.05
N SER A 22 -0.81 -25.58 2.89
CA SER A 22 -0.71 -24.49 1.92
C SER A 22 -1.28 -23.26 2.61
N ALA A 23 -0.43 -22.47 3.26
CA ALA A 23 -0.81 -21.09 3.57
C ALA A 23 -1.18 -20.49 2.22
N SER A 24 -2.45 -20.10 2.05
CA SER A 24 -2.89 -19.44 0.82
C SER A 24 -2.08 -18.16 0.70
N ALA A 25 -1.08 -18.17 -0.18
CA ALA A 25 -0.31 -16.98 -0.48
C ALA A 25 -1.28 -15.94 -1.02
N GLN A 26 -1.32 -14.77 -0.39
CA GLN A 26 -2.10 -13.66 -0.93
C GLN A 26 -1.59 -13.36 -2.34
N THR A 27 -2.51 -13.25 -3.29
CA THR A 27 -2.16 -12.90 -4.67
C THR A 27 -2.13 -11.39 -4.79
N LEU A 28 -1.00 -10.85 -5.26
CA LEU A 28 -0.87 -9.43 -5.54
C LEU A 28 -1.78 -9.04 -6.72
N VAL A 29 -2.68 -8.08 -6.51
CA VAL A 29 -3.63 -7.62 -7.54
C VAL A 29 -3.36 -6.20 -8.03
N TRP A 30 -2.71 -5.38 -7.21
CA TRP A 30 -2.38 -4.00 -7.53
C TRP A 30 -1.23 -3.54 -6.63
N GLU A 31 -0.31 -2.79 -7.21
CA GLU A 31 0.79 -2.15 -6.48
C GLU A 31 1.19 -0.83 -7.14
N ASP A 32 1.82 0.03 -6.35
CA ASP A 32 2.62 1.13 -6.86
C ASP A 32 3.94 1.20 -6.09
N ASN A 33 5.02 0.79 -6.75
CA ASN A 33 6.37 0.84 -6.20
C ASN A 33 7.06 2.18 -6.46
N PHE A 34 6.36 3.16 -7.05
CA PHE A 34 6.88 4.52 -7.27
C PHE A 34 8.22 4.57 -8.02
N ASN A 35 8.40 3.66 -9.00
CA ASN A 35 9.62 3.58 -9.81
C ASN A 35 9.63 4.55 -11.02
N GLY A 36 8.48 5.18 -11.30
CA GLY A 36 8.34 6.13 -12.39
C GLY A 36 8.97 7.49 -12.08
N PRO A 37 9.19 8.35 -13.09
CA PRO A 37 9.76 9.68 -12.89
C PRO A 37 8.80 10.68 -12.21
N ALA A 38 7.51 10.33 -12.13
CA ALA A 38 6.46 11.15 -11.55
C ALA A 38 5.33 10.25 -11.02
N VAL A 39 4.42 10.85 -10.24
CA VAL A 39 3.21 10.18 -9.77
C VAL A 39 2.39 9.73 -10.96
N ASP A 40 2.03 8.45 -11.00
CA ASP A 40 1.26 7.85 -12.09
C ASP A 40 -0.19 8.35 -12.06
N GLY A 41 -0.52 9.25 -13.00
CA GLY A 41 -1.86 9.82 -13.13
C GLY A 41 -2.95 8.81 -13.52
N THR A 42 -2.58 7.62 -13.98
CA THR A 42 -3.51 6.50 -14.22
C THR A 42 -3.90 5.78 -12.93
N LYS A 43 -3.10 5.91 -11.87
CA LYS A 43 -3.32 5.32 -10.54
C LYS A 43 -3.80 6.32 -9.50
N TRP A 44 -3.34 7.57 -9.59
CA TRP A 44 -3.62 8.61 -8.61
C TRP A 44 -4.24 9.87 -9.22
N THR A 45 -5.04 10.57 -8.43
CA THR A 45 -5.47 11.95 -8.67
C THR A 45 -5.31 12.79 -7.42
N TYR A 46 -5.27 14.10 -7.60
CA TYR A 46 -5.07 15.07 -6.53
C TYR A 46 -6.39 15.71 -6.14
N ASP A 47 -6.63 15.80 -4.83
CA ASP A 47 -7.52 16.83 -4.30
C ASP A 47 -6.74 18.15 -4.24
N VAL A 48 -7.32 19.22 -4.80
CA VAL A 48 -6.70 20.56 -4.83
C VAL A 48 -7.58 21.54 -4.07
N GLY A 49 -6.96 22.38 -3.25
CA GLY A 49 -7.65 23.39 -2.44
C GLY A 49 -7.69 23.08 -0.95
N ASN A 50 -8.52 23.85 -0.25
CA ASN A 50 -8.74 23.77 1.20
C ASN A 50 -10.13 23.21 1.55
N GLY A 51 -10.82 22.61 0.58
CA GLY A 51 -12.13 21.97 0.75
C GLY A 51 -13.32 22.93 0.56
N CYS A 52 -13.09 24.25 0.56
CA CYS A 52 -14.16 25.23 0.37
C CYS A 52 -14.85 25.11 -0.99
N GLN A 53 -14.13 24.67 -2.03
CA GLN A 53 -14.68 24.46 -3.37
C GLN A 53 -15.79 23.40 -3.44
N ILE A 54 -15.94 22.56 -2.41
CA ILE A 54 -17.03 21.57 -2.27
C ILE A 54 -17.88 21.82 -1.02
N GLY A 55 -17.82 23.02 -0.42
CA GLY A 55 -18.58 23.36 0.79
C GLY A 55 -18.05 22.74 2.08
N LEU A 56 -16.83 22.18 2.07
CA LEU A 56 -16.17 21.56 3.23
C LEU A 56 -14.87 22.28 3.57
N CYS A 57 -14.94 23.59 3.85
CA CYS A 57 -13.77 24.39 4.21
C CYS A 57 -12.95 23.76 5.35
N GLY A 58 -11.63 23.82 5.24
CA GLY A 58 -10.71 23.13 6.15
C GLY A 58 -10.85 21.61 6.08
N TRP A 59 -11.33 21.08 4.94
CA TRP A 59 -11.64 19.67 4.71
C TRP A 59 -12.50 19.02 5.80
N GLY A 60 -13.36 19.82 6.46
CA GLY A 60 -14.22 19.39 7.57
C GLY A 60 -13.54 19.30 8.94
N ASN A 61 -12.21 19.47 9.01
CA ASN A 61 -11.41 19.28 10.22
C ASN A 61 -10.64 20.53 10.66
N GLY A 62 -10.92 21.69 10.05
CA GLY A 62 -10.15 22.92 10.32
C GLY A 62 -8.69 22.83 9.83
N GLU A 63 -8.43 22.05 8.78
CA GLU A 63 -7.11 21.90 8.17
C GLU A 63 -6.56 23.25 7.68
N MET A 64 -5.28 23.52 7.96
CA MET A 64 -4.61 24.80 7.68
C MET A 64 -3.84 24.81 6.34
N GLN A 65 -3.85 23.72 5.60
CA GLN A 65 -3.13 23.55 4.36
C GLN A 65 -4.02 23.77 3.14
N TYR A 66 -3.42 24.30 2.07
CA TYR A 66 -3.96 24.24 0.73
C TYR A 66 -3.31 23.06 -0.01
N TYR A 67 -4.07 22.01 -0.33
CA TYR A 67 -3.53 20.90 -1.11
C TYR A 67 -3.27 21.33 -2.56
N THR A 68 -2.13 20.91 -3.11
CA THR A 68 -1.74 21.18 -4.49
C THR A 68 -1.28 19.91 -5.20
N SER A 69 -1.18 19.98 -6.53
CA SER A 69 -0.56 18.95 -7.38
C SER A 69 0.86 19.32 -7.81
N ARG A 70 1.50 20.29 -7.13
CA ARG A 70 2.84 20.78 -7.51
C ARG A 70 3.92 19.82 -7.02
N THR A 71 5.04 19.78 -7.73
CA THR A 71 6.18 18.88 -7.42
C THR A 71 6.84 19.20 -6.08
N GLU A 72 6.70 20.44 -5.58
CA GLU A 72 7.16 20.81 -4.24
C GLU A 72 6.39 20.08 -3.14
N ASN A 73 5.14 19.69 -3.39
CA ASN A 73 4.28 19.01 -2.42
C ASN A 73 4.12 17.51 -2.67
N ALA A 74 4.19 17.05 -3.92
CA ALA A 74 4.16 15.63 -4.28
C ALA A 74 5.10 15.31 -5.44
N ARG A 75 6.07 14.44 -5.20
CA ARG A 75 7.04 13.99 -6.23
C ARG A 75 7.50 12.57 -5.96
N ILE A 76 8.07 11.95 -6.98
CA ILE A 76 8.83 10.72 -6.80
C ILE A 76 10.30 11.09 -6.59
N GLU A 77 10.88 10.60 -5.51
CA GLU A 77 12.29 10.84 -5.17
C GLU A 77 12.87 9.55 -4.58
N ASN A 78 13.98 9.06 -5.12
CA ASN A 78 14.67 7.85 -4.66
C ASN A 78 13.74 6.62 -4.57
N GLY A 79 12.89 6.42 -5.58
CA GLY A 79 11.95 5.28 -5.65
C GLY A 79 10.81 5.35 -4.64
N ARG A 80 10.47 6.54 -4.14
CA ARG A 80 9.42 6.75 -3.14
C ARG A 80 8.54 7.93 -3.50
N LEU A 81 7.26 7.83 -3.18
CA LEU A 81 6.39 9.00 -3.14
C LEU A 81 6.77 9.86 -1.92
N VAL A 82 7.18 11.10 -2.19
CA VAL A 82 7.39 12.13 -1.19
C VAL A 82 6.17 13.05 -1.18
N ILE A 83 5.49 13.09 -0.03
CA ILE A 83 4.47 14.10 0.27
C ILE A 83 5.08 15.08 1.27
N GLU A 84 5.20 16.34 0.87
CA GLU A 84 5.89 17.37 1.64
C GLU A 84 4.92 18.50 1.98
N ALA A 85 4.68 18.68 3.28
CA ALA A 85 3.99 19.86 3.79
C ALA A 85 4.99 21.01 3.92
N ARG A 86 4.65 22.17 3.36
CA ARG A 86 5.52 23.36 3.35
C ARG A 86 4.81 24.52 4.02
N ARG A 87 5.57 25.31 4.79
CA ARG A 87 5.09 26.59 5.34
C ARG A 87 5.29 27.66 4.27
N GLU A 88 4.21 27.98 3.56
CA GLU A 88 4.20 29.03 2.55
C GLU A 88 2.77 29.58 2.41
N ALA A 89 2.66 30.87 2.12
CA ALA A 89 1.36 31.49 1.85
C ALA A 89 0.89 31.13 0.44
N PHE A 90 -0.19 30.35 0.33
CA PHE A 90 -0.75 29.94 -0.96
C PHE A 90 -2.25 29.70 -0.84
N GLY A 91 -3.03 30.22 -1.81
CA GLY A 91 -4.48 30.02 -1.85
C GLY A 91 -5.22 30.50 -0.58
N GLY A 92 -4.68 31.52 0.09
CA GLY A 92 -5.22 32.05 1.35
C GLY A 92 -4.87 31.23 2.60
N MET A 93 -4.06 30.19 2.48
CA MET A 93 -3.64 29.32 3.59
C MET A 93 -2.14 29.50 3.91
N PRO A 94 -1.72 29.29 5.17
CA PRO A 94 -0.32 29.42 5.59
C PRO A 94 0.56 28.19 5.31
N PHE A 95 -0.03 27.09 4.84
CA PHE A 95 0.68 25.86 4.49
C PHE A 95 0.19 25.31 3.16
N THR A 96 1.05 24.52 2.53
CA THR A 96 0.70 23.69 1.38
C THR A 96 1.07 22.24 1.65
N SER A 97 0.39 21.32 1.00
CA SER A 97 0.71 19.88 1.03
C SER A 97 0.11 19.21 -0.21
N ALA A 98 0.07 17.89 -0.24
CA ALA A 98 -0.60 17.12 -1.28
C ALA A 98 -1.53 16.06 -0.67
N ARG A 99 -2.64 15.79 -1.37
CA ARG A 99 -3.61 14.75 -1.03
C ARG A 99 -3.92 13.95 -2.29
N LEU A 100 -3.51 12.69 -2.30
CA LEU A 100 -3.67 11.77 -3.43
C LEU A 100 -4.77 10.75 -3.14
N LYS A 101 -5.54 10.38 -4.17
CA LYS A 101 -6.59 9.36 -4.11
C LYS A 101 -6.59 8.49 -5.36
N THR A 102 -7.05 7.25 -5.22
CA THR A 102 -7.25 6.31 -6.35
C THR A 102 -8.67 6.36 -6.92
N GLU A 103 -9.46 7.36 -6.52
CA GLU A 103 -10.85 7.53 -6.97
C GLU A 103 -10.95 7.54 -8.50
N GLY A 104 -11.90 6.76 -9.02
CA GLY A 104 -12.11 6.56 -10.45
C GLY A 104 -11.03 5.72 -11.16
N ARG A 105 -10.09 5.12 -10.43
CA ARG A 105 -8.95 4.39 -11.00
C ARG A 105 -8.83 2.97 -10.44
N MET A 106 -8.62 2.87 -9.13
CA MET A 106 -8.51 1.58 -8.43
C MET A 106 -9.44 1.57 -7.22
N HIS A 107 -10.22 0.49 -7.15
CA HIS A 107 -11.09 0.15 -6.04
C HIS A 107 -10.92 -1.33 -5.76
N PHE A 108 -10.96 -1.71 -4.49
CA PHE A 108 -10.92 -3.12 -4.09
C PHE A 108 -12.05 -3.38 -3.10
N THR A 109 -12.47 -4.64 -3.01
CA THR A 109 -13.45 -5.09 -2.04
C THR A 109 -12.88 -6.32 -1.36
N TYR A 110 -12.63 -6.19 -0.05
CA TYR A 110 -11.87 -7.14 0.75
C TYR A 110 -10.43 -7.34 0.27
N GLY A 111 -9.64 -8.03 1.08
CA GLY A 111 -8.21 -8.22 0.85
C GLY A 111 -7.35 -7.47 1.86
N THR A 112 -6.08 -7.34 1.54
CA THR A 112 -5.07 -6.69 2.40
C THR A 112 -4.46 -5.53 1.63
N LEU A 113 -4.40 -4.37 2.28
CA LEU A 113 -3.75 -3.18 1.77
C LEU A 113 -2.61 -2.82 2.71
N GLU A 114 -1.42 -2.69 2.14
CA GLU A 114 -0.20 -2.34 2.87
C GLU A 114 0.44 -1.11 2.23
N ALA A 115 1.11 -0.32 3.05
CA ALA A 115 1.91 0.80 2.60
C ALA A 115 3.17 0.88 3.47
N GLU A 116 4.34 0.81 2.84
CA GLU A 116 5.59 1.12 3.52
C GLU A 116 5.78 2.64 3.55
N ARG A 117 6.03 3.19 4.74
CA ARG A 117 6.30 4.62 4.91
C ARG A 117 7.59 4.82 5.67
N VAL A 118 8.32 5.86 5.28
CA VAL A 118 9.44 6.38 6.05
C VAL A 118 9.10 7.81 6.47
N GLN A 119 9.12 8.05 7.78
CA GLN A 119 8.85 9.37 8.34
C GLN A 119 10.17 10.05 8.66
N ASN A 120 10.47 11.14 7.99
CA ASN A 120 11.56 12.02 8.37
C ASN A 120 10.98 13.16 9.20
N PHE A 121 11.49 13.35 10.41
CA PHE A 121 11.18 14.52 11.22
C PHE A 121 12.24 15.58 10.91
N VAL A 122 11.80 16.72 10.38
CA VAL A 122 12.60 17.93 10.17
C VAL A 122 12.07 19.04 11.05
#